data_AF-A0A937Z549-F1
#
_entry.id   AF-A0A937Z549-F1
#
_cell.length_a   1.000
_cell.length_b   1.000
_cell.length_c   1.000
_cell.angle_alpha   90.00
_cell.angle_beta   90.00
_cell.angle_gamma   90.00
#
_symmetry.space_group_name_H-M   'P 1'
#
loop_
_entity.id
_entity.type
_entity.pdbx_description
1 polymer ?
#
loop_
_entity_poly.entity_id
_entity_poly.type
_entity_poly.pdbx_seq_one_letter_code
_entity_poly.pdbx_strand_id
1 'polypeptide(L)'
;MTAGLRHSLEAAVTASGRSLSQEAEFRLEQSFRDEAAYGGRELAGLFRMMAGAAAMIEARRDGKKWSEDYETGMAARAAWQSLIRHAIPPMPDAMAREMRTEEVRDPPPAAPELPPPMPPNVPGLLGGYPHTPEQLAANAAAQAKYNKEVAEWKENYAAYIQAREAETRRLRGFMDHFAELENLGRALAEQLIPPRGDAKTKPWHSDW
;
A
#
# COMPACT_ATOMS: atom_id res chain seq x y z
N MET A 1 11.21 -36.94 25.32
CA MET A 1 9.73 -36.82 25.34
C MET A 1 9.32 -36.39 26.75
N THR A 2 8.50 -35.34 26.89
CA THR A 2 8.00 -34.92 28.21
C THR A 2 6.94 -35.90 28.73
N ALA A 3 6.75 -35.97 30.05
CA ALA A 3 5.75 -36.88 30.65
C ALA A 3 4.32 -36.60 30.14
N GLY A 4 3.96 -35.32 29.96
CA GLY A 4 2.65 -34.93 29.42
C GLY A 4 2.44 -35.34 27.95
N LEU A 5 3.49 -35.24 27.11
CA LEU A 5 3.40 -35.70 25.72
C LEU A 5 3.26 -37.22 25.64
N ARG A 6 3.98 -37.95 26.49
CA ARG A 6 3.85 -39.41 26.59
C ARG A 6 2.43 -39.82 26.96
N HIS A 7 1.86 -39.20 27.99
CA HIS A 7 0.50 -39.49 28.43
C HIS A 7 -0.53 -39.21 27.33
N SER A 8 -0.38 -38.11 26.60
CA SER A 8 -1.24 -37.76 25.47
C SER A 8 -1.16 -38.78 24.32
N LEU A 9 0.04 -39.30 24.04
CA LEU A 9 0.25 -40.35 23.03
C LEU A 9 -0.32 -41.70 23.47
N GLU A 10 -0.15 -42.09 24.72
CA GLU A 10 -0.71 -43.34 25.26
C GLU A 10 -2.25 -43.34 25.24
N ALA A 11 -2.87 -42.19 25.55
CA ALA A 11 -4.32 -42.01 25.40
C ALA A 11 -4.77 -42.16 23.94
N ALA A 12 -4.04 -41.55 23.00
CA ALA A 12 -4.32 -41.66 21.57
C ALA A 12 -4.16 -43.10 21.04
N VAL A 13 -3.12 -43.80 21.48
CA VAL A 13 -2.87 -45.23 21.20
C VAL A 13 -4.04 -46.09 21.67
N THR A 14 -4.52 -45.85 22.90
CA THR A 14 -5.65 -46.58 23.47
C THR A 14 -6.91 -46.37 22.63
N ALA A 15 -7.13 -45.15 22.14
CA ALA A 15 -8.28 -44.83 21.30
C ALA A 15 -8.19 -45.36 19.87
N SER A 16 -6.98 -45.38 19.27
CA SER A 16 -6.79 -45.77 17.87
C SER A 16 -6.50 -47.27 17.68
N GLY A 17 -6.07 -47.97 18.73
CA GLY A 17 -5.64 -49.37 18.66
C GLY A 17 -4.28 -49.59 17.97
N ARG A 18 -3.56 -48.52 17.62
CA ARG A 18 -2.22 -48.59 17.00
C ARG A 18 -1.14 -48.81 18.05
N SER A 19 0.01 -49.35 17.65
CA SER A 19 1.18 -49.31 18.54
C SER A 19 1.66 -47.86 18.74
N LEU A 20 2.41 -47.60 19.82
CA LEU A 20 2.96 -46.27 20.09
C LEU A 20 3.78 -45.71 18.93
N SER A 21 4.59 -46.56 18.28
CA SER A 21 5.39 -46.16 17.11
C SER A 21 4.50 -45.85 15.90
N GLN A 22 3.49 -46.68 15.61
CA GLN A 22 2.57 -46.45 14.50
C GLN A 22 1.74 -45.17 14.68
N GLU A 23 1.30 -44.88 15.90
CA GLU A 23 0.57 -43.64 16.21
C GLU A 23 1.49 -42.41 16.06
N ALA A 24 2.76 -42.53 16.46
CA ALA A 24 3.74 -41.45 16.28
C ALA A 24 4.03 -41.18 14.79
N GLU A 25 4.25 -42.24 13.99
CA GLU A 25 4.43 -42.15 12.54
C GLU A 25 3.20 -41.53 11.87
N PHE A 26 2.00 -42.01 12.20
CA PHE A 26 0.75 -41.50 11.66
C PHE A 26 0.58 -39.99 11.92
N ARG A 27 0.85 -39.53 13.15
CA ARG A 27 0.76 -38.10 13.51
C ARG A 27 1.83 -37.27 12.83
N LEU A 28 3.03 -37.81 12.63
CA LEU A 28 4.09 -37.14 11.89
C LEU A 28 3.71 -36.98 10.41
N GLU A 29 3.24 -38.04 9.78
CA GLU A 29 2.71 -38.00 8.40
C GLU A 29 1.52 -37.04 8.27
N GLN A 30 0.62 -37.04 9.25
CA GLN A 30 -0.49 -36.09 9.31
C GLN A 30 0.04 -34.66 9.40
N SER A 31 1.05 -34.40 10.25
CA SER A 31 1.62 -33.05 10.38
C SER A 31 2.22 -32.53 9.08
N PHE A 32 2.88 -33.39 8.30
CA PHE A 32 3.40 -33.01 6.97
C PHE A 32 2.28 -32.79 5.95
N ARG A 33 1.23 -33.61 5.98
CA ARG A 33 0.05 -33.41 5.13
C ARG A 33 -0.67 -32.10 5.45
N ASP A 34 -0.83 -31.78 6.72
CA ASP A 34 -1.45 -30.53 7.17
C ASP A 34 -0.57 -29.33 6.74
N GLU A 35 0.75 -29.40 6.88
CA GLU A 35 1.66 -28.36 6.38
C GLU A 35 1.56 -28.20 4.86
N ALA A 36 1.51 -29.29 4.10
CA ALA A 36 1.32 -29.24 2.65
C ALA A 36 -0.03 -28.60 2.27
N ALA A 37 -1.11 -28.88 3.01
CA ALA A 37 -2.42 -28.29 2.79
C ALA A 37 -2.44 -26.76 3.00
N TYR A 38 -1.55 -26.23 3.85
CA TYR A 38 -1.38 -24.78 4.06
C TYR A 38 -0.41 -24.12 3.06
N GLY A 39 0.08 -24.84 2.06
CA GLY A 39 1.08 -24.31 1.12
C GLY A 39 2.52 -24.41 1.63
N GLY A 40 2.77 -25.29 2.59
CA GLY A 40 4.10 -25.58 3.15
C GLY A 40 4.26 -25.12 4.59
N ARG A 41 5.40 -25.49 5.18
CA ARG A 41 5.71 -25.27 6.60
C ARG A 41 5.67 -23.80 7.03
N GLU A 42 6.16 -22.90 6.17
CA GLU A 42 6.22 -21.46 6.47
C GLU A 42 4.81 -20.85 6.60
N LEU A 43 3.95 -21.09 5.61
CA LEU A 43 2.57 -20.62 5.65
C LEU A 43 1.76 -21.30 6.75
N ALA A 44 1.96 -22.59 7.00
CA ALA A 44 1.38 -23.27 8.16
C ALA A 44 1.77 -22.59 9.48
N GLY A 45 3.05 -22.20 9.62
CA GLY A 45 3.54 -21.43 10.76
C GLY A 45 2.85 -20.07 10.90
N LEU A 46 2.74 -19.31 9.81
CA LEU A 46 2.06 -18.02 9.79
C LEU A 46 0.58 -18.14 10.19
N PHE A 47 -0.15 -19.12 9.63
CA PHE A 47 -1.56 -19.33 9.98
C PHE A 47 -1.74 -19.75 11.44
N ARG A 48 -0.85 -20.60 11.99
CA ARG A 48 -0.87 -20.94 13.43
C ARG A 48 -0.66 -19.70 14.30
N MET A 49 0.27 -18.81 13.93
CA MET A 49 0.48 -17.54 14.65
C MET A 49 -0.75 -16.61 14.56
N MET A 50 -1.36 -16.50 13.38
CA MET A 50 -2.58 -15.72 13.17
C MET A 50 -3.76 -16.27 14.00
N ALA A 51 -3.95 -17.59 14.02
CA ALA A 51 -4.96 -18.24 14.83
C ALA A 51 -4.72 -18.04 16.33
N GLY A 52 -3.47 -18.18 16.78
CA GLY A 52 -3.09 -17.88 18.17
C GLY A 52 -3.36 -16.43 18.57
N ALA A 53 -3.04 -15.48 17.69
CA ALA A 53 -3.32 -14.06 17.92
C ALA A 53 -4.82 -13.79 18.04
N ALA A 54 -5.64 -14.41 17.17
CA ALA A 54 -7.09 -14.30 17.26
C ALA A 54 -7.61 -14.86 18.60
N ALA A 55 -7.20 -16.07 19.00
CA ALA A 55 -7.60 -16.67 20.27
C ALA A 55 -7.23 -15.81 21.49
N MET A 56 -6.05 -15.19 21.49
CA MET A 56 -5.64 -14.27 22.54
C MET A 56 -6.51 -13.00 22.59
N ILE A 57 -6.93 -12.49 21.43
CA ILE A 57 -7.81 -11.32 21.35
C ILE A 57 -9.21 -11.68 21.86
N GLU A 58 -9.77 -12.81 21.43
CA GLU A 58 -11.07 -13.30 21.92
C GLU A 58 -11.06 -13.46 23.45
N ALA A 59 -9.99 -14.06 24.01
CA ALA A 59 -9.84 -14.20 25.45
C ALA A 59 -9.79 -12.85 26.21
N ARG A 60 -9.25 -11.79 25.58
CA ARG A 60 -9.21 -10.43 26.13
C ARG A 60 -10.49 -9.63 25.89
N ARG A 61 -11.39 -10.14 25.06
CA ARG A 61 -12.66 -9.51 24.66
C ARG A 61 -13.83 -10.32 25.20
N ASP A 62 -13.68 -10.85 26.42
CA ASP A 62 -14.70 -11.63 27.13
C ASP A 62 -15.23 -12.85 26.34
N GLY A 63 -14.36 -13.46 25.52
CA GLY A 63 -14.71 -14.62 24.70
C GLY A 63 -15.54 -14.31 23.46
N LYS A 64 -15.76 -13.04 23.11
CA LYS A 64 -16.40 -12.65 21.84
C LYS A 64 -15.58 -13.17 20.67
N LYS A 65 -16.22 -13.89 19.75
CA LYS A 65 -15.52 -14.46 18.60
C LYS A 65 -15.19 -13.40 17.55
N TRP A 66 -13.99 -13.46 16.97
CA TRP A 66 -13.56 -12.50 15.94
C TRP A 66 -14.43 -12.57 14.67
N SER A 67 -15.02 -13.73 14.39
CA SER A 67 -15.88 -13.97 13.24
C SER A 67 -17.33 -13.48 13.42
N GLU A 68 -17.72 -13.15 14.65
CA GLU A 68 -19.10 -12.80 15.02
C GLU A 68 -19.22 -11.36 15.56
N ASP A 69 -18.14 -10.79 16.14
CA ASP A 69 -18.10 -9.43 16.70
C ASP A 69 -17.19 -8.51 15.87
N TYR A 70 -17.74 -7.40 15.37
CA TYR A 70 -17.03 -6.47 14.47
C TYR A 70 -15.76 -5.89 15.09
N GLU A 71 -15.84 -5.42 16.33
CA GLU A 71 -14.69 -4.80 17.01
C GLU A 71 -13.56 -5.81 17.25
N THR A 72 -13.91 -7.03 17.68
CA THR A 72 -12.96 -8.13 17.87
C THR A 72 -12.35 -8.55 16.52
N GLY A 73 -13.15 -8.61 15.46
CA GLY A 73 -12.67 -8.86 14.10
C GLY A 73 -11.69 -7.79 13.60
N MET A 74 -11.95 -6.51 13.89
CA MET A 74 -11.02 -5.42 13.55
C MET A 74 -9.69 -5.52 14.32
N ALA A 75 -9.73 -5.88 15.60
CA ALA A 75 -8.52 -6.14 16.38
C ALA A 75 -7.72 -7.33 15.82
N ALA A 76 -8.39 -8.43 15.47
CA ALA A 76 -7.76 -9.59 14.84
C ALA A 76 -7.12 -9.23 13.49
N ARG A 77 -7.83 -8.47 12.65
CA ARG A 77 -7.30 -7.96 11.37
C ARG A 77 -6.04 -7.12 11.57
N ALA A 78 -6.02 -6.21 12.54
CA ALA A 78 -4.84 -5.39 12.81
C ALA A 78 -3.64 -6.23 13.25
N ALA A 79 -3.86 -7.22 14.12
CA ALA A 79 -2.81 -8.16 14.54
C ALA A 79 -2.28 -8.98 13.37
N TRP A 80 -3.14 -9.49 12.50
CA TRP A 80 -2.76 -10.24 11.30
C TRP A 80 -1.97 -9.38 10.31
N GLN A 81 -2.37 -8.14 10.07
CA GLN A 81 -1.62 -7.22 9.23
C GLN A 81 -0.21 -6.97 9.77
N SER A 82 -0.04 -6.89 11.09
CA SER A 82 1.27 -6.78 11.73
C SER A 82 2.10 -8.05 11.53
N LEU A 83 1.52 -9.23 11.78
CA LEU A 83 2.20 -10.52 11.58
C LEU A 83 2.64 -10.72 10.12
N ILE A 84 1.76 -10.43 9.16
CA ILE A 84 2.06 -10.53 7.72
C ILE A 84 3.22 -9.58 7.37
N ARG A 85 3.20 -8.34 7.87
CA ARG A 85 4.30 -7.38 7.64
C ARG A 85 5.64 -7.88 8.16
N HIS A 86 5.66 -8.58 9.29
CA HIS A 86 6.88 -9.16 9.85
C HIS A 86 7.32 -10.46 9.16
N ALA A 87 6.40 -11.18 8.51
CA ALA A 87 6.71 -12.38 7.75
C ALA A 87 7.24 -12.08 6.34
N ILE A 88 6.88 -10.93 5.77
CA ILE A 88 7.40 -10.47 4.47
C ILE A 88 8.87 -10.08 4.65
N PRO A 89 9.79 -10.57 3.78
CA PRO A 89 11.18 -10.13 3.79
C PRO A 89 11.27 -8.61 3.72
N PRO A 90 12.26 -7.99 4.41
CA PRO A 90 12.48 -6.56 4.24
C PRO A 90 12.73 -6.26 2.76
N MET A 91 12.29 -5.08 2.34
CA MET A 91 12.55 -4.60 0.99
C MET A 91 14.05 -4.65 0.69
N PRO A 92 14.49 -5.24 -0.44
CA PRO A 92 15.90 -5.28 -0.80
C PRO A 92 16.53 -3.89 -0.79
N ASP A 93 17.76 -3.76 -0.28
CA ASP A 93 18.43 -2.45 -0.13
C ASP A 93 18.54 -1.65 -1.43
N ALA A 94 18.66 -2.32 -2.57
CA ALA A 94 18.65 -1.65 -3.87
C ALA A 94 17.31 -0.94 -4.13
N MET A 95 16.19 -1.64 -3.92
CA MET A 95 14.84 -1.10 -4.07
C MET A 95 14.54 -0.05 -2.99
N ALA A 96 14.92 -0.30 -1.74
CA ALA A 96 14.76 0.66 -0.65
C ALA A 96 15.61 1.93 -0.86
N ARG A 97 16.76 1.81 -1.52
CA ARG A 97 17.54 2.98 -1.97
C ARG A 97 16.84 3.69 -3.11
N GLU A 98 16.29 3.00 -4.10
CA GLU A 98 15.54 3.65 -5.17
C GLU A 98 14.37 4.48 -4.61
N MET A 99 13.56 3.89 -3.71
CA MET A 99 12.46 4.60 -3.04
C MET A 99 12.92 5.74 -2.11
N ARG A 100 14.04 5.58 -1.39
CA ARG A 100 14.58 6.66 -0.54
C ARG A 100 15.30 7.75 -1.33
N THR A 101 15.98 7.39 -2.40
CA THR A 101 16.65 8.34 -3.30
C THR A 101 15.60 9.16 -4.03
N GLU A 102 14.41 8.62 -4.25
CA GLU A 102 13.22 9.37 -4.68
C GLU A 102 12.73 10.37 -3.62
N GLU A 103 12.77 10.00 -2.34
CA GLU A 103 12.35 10.86 -1.24
C GLU A 103 13.38 11.96 -0.90
N VAL A 104 14.66 11.71 -1.17
CA VAL A 104 15.81 12.59 -0.82
C VAL A 104 16.41 13.30 -2.04
N ARG A 105 15.93 13.03 -3.27
CA ARG A 105 16.40 13.79 -4.44
C ARG A 105 16.03 15.25 -4.26
N ASP A 106 16.89 16.14 -4.77
CA ASP A 106 16.56 17.56 -4.86
C ASP A 106 15.13 17.69 -5.39
N PRO A 107 14.24 18.41 -4.68
CA PRO A 107 12.87 18.58 -5.15
C PRO A 107 12.95 19.02 -6.61
N PRO A 108 12.03 18.55 -7.48
CA PRO A 108 12.04 18.97 -8.88
C PRO A 108 12.22 20.48 -8.91
N PRO A 109 13.15 21.00 -9.74
CA PRO A 109 13.59 22.38 -9.63
C PRO A 109 12.37 23.28 -9.50
N ALA A 110 12.38 24.21 -8.55
CA ALA A 110 11.20 25.04 -8.31
C ALA A 110 10.72 25.62 -9.66
N ALA A 111 9.41 25.59 -9.89
CA ALA A 111 8.87 26.14 -11.12
C ALA A 111 9.41 27.57 -11.27
N PRO A 112 10.01 27.94 -12.42
CA PRO A 112 10.57 29.27 -12.58
C PRO A 112 9.47 30.29 -12.33
N GLU A 113 9.78 31.33 -11.54
CA GLU A 113 8.82 32.38 -11.21
C GLU A 113 8.40 33.11 -12.48
N LEU A 114 7.09 33.27 -12.69
CA LEU A 114 6.58 34.04 -13.81
C LEU A 114 7.10 35.47 -13.71
N PRO A 115 7.67 36.06 -14.78
CA PRO A 115 8.02 37.48 -14.78
C PRO A 115 6.79 38.29 -14.39
N PRO A 116 6.93 39.27 -13.47
CA PRO A 116 5.79 40.08 -13.04
C PRO A 116 5.12 40.67 -14.28
N PRO A 117 3.77 40.76 -14.33
CA PRO A 117 3.11 41.42 -15.45
C PRO A 117 3.72 42.81 -15.60
N MET A 118 3.95 43.24 -16.84
CA MET A 118 4.40 44.60 -17.08
C MET A 118 3.52 45.56 -16.29
N PRO A 119 4.10 46.55 -15.59
CA PRO A 119 3.30 47.55 -14.89
C PRO A 119 2.33 48.17 -15.91
N PRO A 120 1.02 48.24 -15.61
CA PRO A 120 0.08 48.94 -16.48
C PRO A 120 0.61 50.37 -16.66
N ASN A 121 0.87 50.78 -17.90
CA ASN A 121 1.69 51.94 -18.24
C ASN A 121 1.70 53.04 -17.15
N VAL A 122 2.89 53.22 -16.60
CA VAL A 122 3.37 54.50 -16.06
C VAL A 122 2.90 55.63 -17.03
N PRO A 123 2.42 56.75 -16.49
CA PRO A 123 1.35 57.66 -16.93
C PRO A 123 0.68 57.51 -18.31
N GLY A 124 -0.66 57.45 -18.33
CA GLY A 124 -1.52 57.70 -19.50
C GLY A 124 -2.58 56.64 -19.83
N LEU A 125 -2.55 55.45 -19.18
CA LEU A 125 -3.37 54.28 -19.55
C LEU A 125 -4.88 54.39 -19.26
N LEU A 126 -5.33 55.49 -18.65
CA LEU A 126 -6.76 55.85 -18.53
C LEU A 126 -7.02 57.26 -19.05
N GLY A 127 -6.37 57.63 -20.17
CA GLY A 127 -6.74 58.80 -20.97
C GLY A 127 -5.97 60.10 -20.67
N GLY A 128 -4.63 60.08 -20.65
CA GLY A 128 -3.89 61.34 -20.43
C GLY A 128 -2.49 61.43 -21.01
N TYR A 129 -2.40 62.12 -22.16
CA TYR A 129 -1.27 62.89 -22.73
C TYR A 129 -0.17 62.18 -23.54
N PRO A 130 0.39 62.90 -24.56
CA PRO A 130 1.26 62.33 -25.58
C PRO A 130 2.61 61.97 -24.98
N HIS A 131 3.06 60.77 -25.30
CA HIS A 131 4.41 60.34 -24.97
C HIS A 131 5.42 61.23 -25.69
N THR A 132 6.36 61.80 -24.94
CA THR A 132 7.56 62.35 -25.58
C THR A 132 8.27 61.20 -26.33
N PRO A 133 9.02 61.47 -27.41
CA PRO A 133 9.82 60.44 -28.09
C PRO A 133 10.69 59.63 -27.12
N GLU A 134 11.20 60.27 -26.06
CA GLU A 134 11.96 59.62 -24.98
C GLU A 134 11.13 58.60 -24.19
N GLN A 135 9.88 58.91 -23.85
CA GLN A 135 8.98 57.98 -23.16
C GLN A 135 8.57 56.79 -24.06
N LEU A 136 8.37 57.02 -25.36
CA LEU A 136 8.12 55.93 -26.31
C LEU A 136 9.33 55.00 -26.42
N ALA A 137 10.54 55.56 -26.51
CA ALA A 137 11.77 54.78 -26.54
C ALA A 137 11.97 53.98 -25.24
N ALA A 138 11.71 54.58 -24.08
CA ALA A 138 11.79 53.92 -22.78
C ALA A 138 10.77 52.77 -22.65
N ASN A 139 9.52 52.98 -23.08
CA ASN A 139 8.49 51.94 -23.10
C ASN A 139 8.86 50.81 -24.07
N ALA A 140 9.36 51.12 -25.25
CA ALA A 140 9.83 50.12 -26.22
C ALA A 140 10.99 49.28 -25.66
N ALA A 141 11.94 49.92 -24.96
CA ALA A 141 13.04 49.21 -24.30
C ALA A 141 12.56 48.31 -23.14
N ALA A 142 11.61 48.80 -22.32
CA ALA A 142 11.01 48.02 -21.24
C ALA A 142 10.23 46.80 -21.77
N GLN A 143 9.44 46.99 -22.84
CA GLN A 143 8.74 45.90 -23.53
C GLN A 143 9.72 44.87 -24.11
N ALA A 144 10.80 45.32 -24.75
CA ALA A 144 11.83 44.43 -25.28
C ALA A 144 12.50 43.60 -24.18
N LYS A 145 12.79 44.23 -23.02
CA LYS A 145 13.32 43.54 -21.83
C LYS A 145 12.32 42.51 -21.30
N TYR A 146 11.06 42.89 -21.09
CA TYR A 146 10.02 41.97 -20.62
C TYR A 146 9.82 40.79 -21.57
N ASN A 147 9.78 41.04 -22.89
CA ASN A 147 9.65 39.98 -23.89
C ASN A 147 10.82 38.99 -23.85
N LYS A 148 12.03 39.50 -23.60
CA LYS A 148 13.22 38.67 -23.41
C LYS A 148 13.11 37.81 -22.14
N GLU A 149 12.74 38.40 -21.00
CA GLU A 149 12.54 37.68 -19.73
C GLU A 149 11.44 36.60 -19.85
N VAL A 150 10.34 36.90 -20.55
CA VAL A 150 9.27 35.93 -20.82
C VAL A 150 9.74 34.82 -21.75
N ALA A 151 10.58 35.10 -22.75
CA ALA A 151 11.14 34.07 -23.62
C ALA A 151 12.07 33.13 -22.85
N GLU A 152 12.99 33.68 -22.05
CA GLU A 152 13.87 32.90 -21.16
C GLU A 152 13.07 32.08 -20.15
N TRP A 153 12.01 32.66 -19.55
CA TRP A 153 11.11 31.94 -18.66
C TRP A 153 10.41 30.77 -19.36
N LYS A 154 9.90 30.95 -20.58
CA LYS A 154 9.23 29.89 -21.35
C LYS A 154 10.16 28.71 -21.65
N GLU A 155 11.42 28.99 -22.01
CA GLU A 155 12.42 27.96 -22.25
C GLU A 155 12.74 27.17 -20.98
N ASN A 156 13.00 27.88 -19.88
CA ASN A 156 13.24 27.26 -18.57
C ASN A 156 12.03 26.47 -18.07
N TYR A 157 10.82 26.98 -18.29
CA TYR A 157 9.58 26.32 -17.90
C TYR A 157 9.33 25.05 -18.73
N ALA A 158 9.63 25.06 -20.03
CA ALA A 158 9.53 23.87 -20.87
C ALA A 158 10.50 22.77 -20.40
N ALA A 159 11.75 23.12 -20.08
CA ALA A 159 12.71 22.19 -19.50
C ALA A 159 12.25 21.64 -18.15
N TYR A 160 11.68 22.50 -17.28
CA TYR A 160 11.07 22.09 -16.02
C TYR A 160 9.94 21.06 -16.22
N ILE A 161 9.01 21.31 -17.15
CA ILE A 161 7.91 20.38 -17.43
C ILE A 161 8.42 19.04 -17.95
N GLN A 162 9.37 19.05 -18.89
CA GLN A 162 9.96 17.81 -19.41
C GLN A 162 10.65 16.99 -18.32
N ALA A 163 11.42 17.64 -17.43
CA ALA A 163 12.06 16.98 -16.31
C ALA A 163 11.03 16.36 -15.35
N ARG A 164 9.95 17.10 -15.05
CA ARG A 164 8.86 16.64 -14.19
C ARG A 164 8.07 15.47 -14.79
N GLU A 165 7.79 15.52 -16.10
CA GLU A 165 7.11 14.44 -16.81
C GLU A 165 7.97 13.17 -16.89
N ALA A 166 9.27 13.31 -17.14
CA ALA A 166 10.20 12.19 -17.15
C ALA A 166 10.24 11.49 -15.78
N GLU A 167 10.29 12.26 -14.69
CA GLU A 167 10.24 11.70 -13.34
C GLU A 167 8.90 11.03 -13.05
N THR A 168 7.78 11.67 -13.41
CA THR A 168 6.44 11.09 -13.24
C THR A 168 6.29 9.77 -14.01
N ARG A 169 6.82 9.70 -15.23
CA ARG A 169 6.78 8.48 -16.05
C ARG A 169 7.61 7.35 -15.45
N ARG A 170 8.78 7.68 -14.88
CA ARG A 170 9.63 6.71 -14.18
C ARG A 170 8.92 6.15 -12.94
N LEU A 171 8.38 7.02 -12.09
CA LEU A 171 7.62 6.62 -10.89
C LEU A 171 6.39 5.79 -11.25
N ARG A 172 5.70 6.13 -12.35
CA ARG A 172 4.56 5.34 -12.83
C ARG A 172 4.97 3.91 -13.14
N GLY A 173 6.06 3.68 -13.87
CA GLY A 173 6.52 2.32 -14.17
C GLY A 173 6.83 1.47 -12.92
N PHE A 174 7.41 2.10 -11.89
CA PHE A 174 7.63 1.44 -10.60
C PHE A 174 6.30 1.11 -9.90
N MET A 175 5.37 2.07 -9.84
CA MET A 175 4.05 1.88 -9.20
C MET A 175 3.16 0.89 -9.95
N ASP A 176 3.26 0.83 -11.28
CA ASP A 176 2.51 -0.10 -12.13
C ASP A 176 2.86 -1.55 -11.76
N HIS A 177 4.13 -1.85 -11.49
CA HIS A 177 4.55 -3.19 -11.05
C HIS A 177 3.89 -3.61 -9.72
N PHE A 178 3.83 -2.72 -8.74
CA PHE A 178 3.14 -3.01 -7.48
C PHE A 178 1.62 -3.13 -7.66
N ALA A 179 1.04 -2.31 -8.54
CA ALA A 179 -0.37 -2.40 -8.88
C ALA A 179 -0.71 -3.73 -9.55
N GLU A 180 0.15 -4.25 -10.43
CA GLU A 180 0.00 -5.58 -11.02
C GLU A 180 0.03 -6.68 -9.97
N LEU A 181 0.97 -6.64 -9.01
CA LEU A 181 1.05 -7.60 -7.92
C LEU A 181 -0.17 -7.52 -6.99
N GLU A 182 -0.65 -6.32 -6.67
CA GLU A 182 -1.86 -6.13 -5.87
C GLU A 182 -3.09 -6.67 -6.59
N ASN A 183 -3.22 -6.40 -7.89
CA ASN A 183 -4.32 -6.90 -8.72
C ASN A 183 -4.31 -8.42 -8.81
N LEU A 184 -3.13 -9.04 -8.96
CA LEU A 184 -2.99 -10.50 -8.91
C LEU A 184 -3.47 -11.06 -7.57
N GLY A 185 -3.02 -10.46 -6.46
CA GLY A 185 -3.43 -10.85 -5.11
C GLY A 185 -4.95 -10.73 -4.91
N ARG A 186 -5.54 -9.63 -5.38
CA ARG A 186 -6.99 -9.39 -5.33
C ARG A 186 -7.78 -10.42 -6.14
N ALA A 187 -7.37 -10.66 -7.39
CA ALA A 187 -8.03 -11.62 -8.27
C ALA A 187 -7.99 -13.05 -7.70
N LEU A 188 -6.89 -13.45 -7.07
CA LEU A 188 -6.79 -14.75 -6.39
C LEU A 188 -7.65 -14.80 -5.12
N ALA A 189 -7.70 -13.73 -4.33
CA ALA A 189 -8.57 -13.67 -3.16
C ALA A 189 -10.06 -13.80 -3.53
N GLU A 190 -10.48 -13.19 -4.64
CA GLU A 190 -11.85 -13.31 -5.17
C GLU A 190 -12.21 -14.73 -5.60
N GLN A 191 -11.24 -15.54 -6.05
CA GLN A 191 -11.47 -16.95 -6.38
C GLN A 191 -11.66 -17.83 -5.15
N LEU A 192 -11.05 -17.46 -4.02
CA LEU A 192 -11.07 -18.25 -2.78
C LEU A 192 -12.24 -17.87 -1.86
N ILE A 193 -12.64 -16.60 -1.87
CA ILE A 193 -13.73 -16.10 -1.04
C ILE A 193 -15.03 -16.25 -1.83
N PRO A 194 -15.96 -17.14 -1.42
CA PRO A 194 -17.24 -17.21 -2.09
C PRO A 194 -17.91 -15.82 -2.03
N PRO A 195 -18.57 -15.37 -3.12
CA PRO A 195 -19.28 -14.10 -3.10
C PRO A 195 -20.18 -14.10 -1.87
N ARG A 196 -20.08 -13.07 -1.04
CA ARG A 196 -21.06 -12.84 0.03
C ARG A 196 -22.39 -12.70 -0.69
N GLY A 197 -23.15 -13.79 -0.76
CA GLY A 197 -24.45 -13.80 -1.42
C GLY A 197 -25.19 -12.57 -0.93
N ASP A 198 -25.68 -11.76 -1.87
CA ASP A 198 -26.30 -10.47 -1.58
C ASP A 198 -27.17 -10.65 -0.34
N ALA A 199 -26.83 -9.98 0.75
CA ALA A 199 -27.64 -9.96 1.97
C ALA A 199 -28.96 -9.18 1.75
N LYS A 200 -29.48 -9.19 0.52
CA LYS A 200 -30.84 -8.85 0.18
C LYS A 200 -31.73 -10.02 0.59
N THR A 201 -32.23 -9.88 1.81
CA THR A 201 -33.65 -10.08 2.13
C THR A 201 -34.21 -11.48 1.88
N LYS A 202 -34.00 -12.40 2.82
CA LYS A 202 -35.16 -13.16 3.33
C LYS A 202 -35.66 -12.41 4.56
N PRO A 203 -36.89 -11.87 4.57
CA PRO A 203 -37.48 -11.36 5.80
C PRO A 203 -37.51 -12.51 6.82
N TRP A 204 -37.02 -12.25 8.03
CA TRP A 204 -36.92 -13.21 9.14
C TRP A 204 -38.28 -13.49 9.82
N HIS A 205 -39.41 -13.24 9.15
CA HIS A 205 -40.75 -13.43 9.71
C HIS A 205 -41.77 -13.86 8.65
N SER A 206 -42.74 -14.67 9.10
CA SER A 206 -43.83 -15.42 8.41
C SER A 206 -43.35 -16.74 7.80
N ASP A 207 -43.49 -17.92 8.40
CA ASP A 207 -44.65 -18.45 9.14
C ASP A 207 -44.20 -19.48 10.20
N TRP A 208 -44.53 -19.20 11.47
CA TRP A 208 -44.81 -20.18 12.52
C TRP A 208 -45.93 -19.62 13.39
#